data_AF-A0A9X0C9X9-F1
#
_entry.id   AF-A0A9X0C9X9-F1
#
_cell.length_a   1.000
_cell.length_b   1.000
_cell.length_c   1.000
_cell.angle_alpha   90.00
_cell.angle_beta   90.00
_cell.angle_gamma   90.00
#
_symmetry.space_group_name_H-M   'P 1'
#
loop_
_entity.id
_entity.type
_entity.pdbx_description
1 polymer ?
#
loop_
_entity_poly.entity_id
_entity_poly.type
_entity_poly.pdbx_seq_one_letter_code
_entity_poly.pdbx_strand_id
1 'polypeptide(L)'
;MAGTETKDDYLELGGSFLKDLPQSIKRYPYEGADSFFRTLNSPSSGHDRTEFALFHASRATIEHLFSPINEETTIISYCSSYDLTEELFLAKMPSLGHTTASSALDFAIAQFLQPMGLSNSLHKYAGGTITGRDRGKEGDHGWGPRRPPPGYPKRPSVALEVAYSESDSKLNSDVRFWLNPDDGNAKICLTLRIDRAKTRICIEKWQPQNGRPHRSQIIWITKVSNQISVTNHPLVIPFEDLFLRLPFTPTERDIEVSKEALEDIADKIWDMQGL
;
A
#
# COMPACT_ATOMS: atom_id res chain seq x y z
N MET A 1 31.73 6.36 -2.22
CA MET A 1 31.85 5.79 -0.87
C MET A 1 30.55 5.06 -0.60
N ALA A 2 30.59 3.73 -0.45
CA ALA A 2 29.41 2.93 -0.14
C ALA A 2 28.92 3.31 1.26
N GLY A 3 27.69 3.82 1.35
CA GLY A 3 27.05 4.08 2.64
C GLY A 3 26.93 2.77 3.39
N THR A 4 27.31 2.77 4.67
CA THR A 4 27.07 1.66 5.59
C THR A 4 25.59 1.33 5.61
N GLU A 5 25.22 0.16 5.07
CA GLU A 5 23.86 -0.38 5.15
C GLU A 5 23.44 -0.48 6.63
N THR A 6 22.39 0.25 7.00
CA THR A 6 21.85 0.21 8.35
C THR A 6 20.83 -0.93 8.49
N LYS A 7 20.85 -1.63 9.62
CA LYS A 7 19.98 -2.78 9.92
C LYS A 7 18.48 -2.44 9.81
N ASP A 8 18.12 -1.16 9.93
CA ASP A 8 16.76 -0.62 9.85
C ASP A 8 16.21 -0.50 8.43
N ASP A 9 17.02 -0.73 7.39
CA ASP A 9 16.59 -0.66 5.99
C ASP A 9 16.10 -2.00 5.44
N TYR A 10 16.28 -3.09 6.19
CA TYR A 10 15.86 -4.43 5.79
C TYR A 10 14.71 -4.93 6.66
N LEU A 11 13.71 -5.58 6.04
CA LEU A 11 12.69 -6.35 6.76
C LEU A 11 12.91 -7.85 6.54
N GLU A 12 12.61 -8.65 7.56
CA GLU A 12 12.60 -10.11 7.42
C GLU A 12 11.26 -10.59 6.84
N LEU A 13 11.28 -11.43 5.81
CA LEU A 13 10.05 -12.01 5.24
C LEU A 13 9.39 -13.06 6.15
N GLY A 14 10.11 -13.60 7.13
CA GLY A 14 9.63 -14.71 7.97
C GLY A 14 8.61 -14.33 9.06
N GLY A 15 8.24 -13.06 9.18
CA GLY A 15 7.19 -12.62 10.11
C GLY A 15 5.80 -13.08 9.67
N SER A 16 4.90 -13.31 10.62
CA SER A 16 3.52 -13.64 10.31
C SER A 16 2.77 -12.38 9.85
N PHE A 17 2.02 -12.50 8.75
CA PHE A 17 1.42 -11.36 8.04
C PHE A 17 0.40 -10.60 8.90
N LEU A 18 -0.60 -11.30 9.46
CA LEU A 18 -1.61 -10.67 10.31
C LEU A 18 -1.41 -10.90 11.82
N LYS A 19 -0.71 -11.97 12.21
CA LYS A 19 -0.53 -12.29 13.63
C LYS A 19 0.39 -11.32 14.34
N ASP A 20 1.43 -10.84 13.67
CA ASP A 20 2.44 -9.96 14.27
C ASP A 20 2.04 -8.47 14.21
N LEU A 21 0.80 -8.17 13.79
CA LEU A 21 0.24 -6.83 13.85
C LEU A 21 0.24 -6.28 15.30
N PRO A 22 0.47 -4.96 15.47
CA PRO A 22 0.65 -4.36 16.78
C PRO A 22 -0.59 -4.51 17.66
N GLN A 23 -0.39 -4.56 18.98
CA GLN A 23 -1.47 -4.69 19.97
C GLN A 23 -2.46 -3.51 19.97
N SER A 24 -2.09 -2.37 19.39
CA SER A 24 -3.01 -1.25 19.17
C SER A 24 -4.17 -1.62 18.25
N ILE A 25 -3.97 -2.55 17.31
CA ILE A 25 -5.07 -3.11 16.50
C ILE A 25 -5.82 -4.13 17.36
N LYS A 26 -7.04 -3.75 17.75
CA LYS A 26 -7.91 -4.59 18.58
C LYS A 26 -8.32 -5.85 17.84
N ARG A 27 -8.43 -6.94 18.61
CA ARG A 27 -8.72 -8.29 18.13
C ARG A 27 -10.08 -8.75 18.63
N TYR A 28 -10.89 -9.34 17.74
CA TYR A 28 -12.25 -9.77 18.03
C TYR A 28 -12.53 -11.16 17.44
N PRO A 29 -13.34 -12.00 18.09
CA PRO A 29 -13.91 -13.16 17.41
C PRO A 29 -14.92 -12.70 16.35
N TYR A 30 -14.96 -13.38 15.20
CA TYR A 30 -16.03 -13.18 14.22
C TYR A 30 -17.21 -14.10 14.53
N GLU A 31 -18.35 -13.50 14.88
CA GLU A 31 -19.58 -14.23 15.26
C GLU A 31 -20.72 -13.98 14.27
N GLY A 32 -20.42 -13.42 13.09
CA GLY A 32 -21.37 -13.07 12.04
C GLY A 32 -21.46 -11.58 11.74
N ALA A 33 -22.20 -11.24 10.69
CA ALA A 33 -22.30 -9.90 10.12
C ALA A 33 -22.73 -8.83 11.14
N ASP A 34 -23.73 -9.11 11.95
CA ASP A 34 -24.25 -8.15 12.93
C ASP A 34 -23.22 -7.80 14.01
N SER A 35 -22.46 -8.78 14.49
CA SER A 35 -21.40 -8.58 15.47
C SER A 35 -20.23 -7.79 14.86
N PHE A 36 -19.91 -8.07 13.60
CA PHE A 36 -18.91 -7.36 12.82
C PHE A 36 -19.24 -5.86 12.68
N PHE A 37 -20.43 -5.51 12.19
CA PHE A 37 -20.81 -4.12 12.02
C PHE A 37 -20.97 -3.37 13.34
N ARG A 38 -21.43 -4.04 14.41
CA ARG A 38 -21.46 -3.45 15.75
C ARG A 38 -20.06 -3.09 16.24
N THR A 39 -19.09 -3.95 15.97
CA THR A 39 -17.68 -3.70 16.32
C THR A 39 -17.12 -2.51 15.55
N LEU A 40 -17.34 -2.45 14.23
CA LEU A 40 -16.84 -1.34 13.40
C LEU A 40 -17.51 0.00 13.71
N ASN A 41 -18.79 -0.01 14.07
CA ASN A 41 -19.59 1.18 14.36
C ASN A 41 -19.56 1.59 15.84
N SER A 42 -18.88 0.83 16.71
CA SER A 42 -18.81 1.16 18.14
C SER A 42 -18.13 2.53 18.32
N PRO A 43 -18.77 3.48 19.05
CA PRO A 43 -18.18 4.78 19.31
C PRO A 43 -16.91 4.61 20.13
N SER A 44 -15.76 4.79 19.47
CA SER A 44 -14.47 4.89 20.13
C SER A 44 -14.32 6.34 20.59
N SER A 45 -14.13 6.56 21.89
CA SER A 45 -13.86 7.88 22.45
C SER A 45 -12.49 8.40 22.00
N GLY A 46 -12.45 9.50 21.23
CA GLY A 46 -11.26 10.32 21.02
C GLY A 46 -10.29 9.90 19.89
N HIS A 47 -9.14 10.57 19.84
CA HIS A 47 -8.02 10.43 18.87
C HIS A 47 -7.43 8.99 18.71
N ASP A 48 -7.99 7.99 19.40
CA ASP A 48 -7.50 6.60 19.49
C ASP A 48 -8.25 5.59 18.59
N ARG A 49 -9.13 6.05 17.68
CA ARG A 49 -9.78 5.11 16.73
C ARG A 49 -8.73 4.60 15.73
N THR A 50 -8.25 3.37 15.93
CA THR A 50 -7.47 2.66 14.91
C THR A 50 -8.36 2.43 13.70
N GLU A 51 -7.89 2.74 12.49
CA GLU A 51 -8.62 2.49 11.23
C GLU A 51 -8.85 0.99 10.95
N PHE A 52 -8.41 0.11 11.86
CA PHE A 52 -8.38 -1.33 11.68
C PHE A 52 -8.92 -2.08 12.88
N ALA A 53 -9.59 -3.20 12.58
CA ALA A 53 -9.99 -4.23 13.53
C ALA A 53 -9.60 -5.60 12.97
N LEU A 54 -8.92 -6.41 13.78
CA LEU A 54 -8.48 -7.74 13.41
C LEU A 54 -9.47 -8.77 13.94
N PHE A 55 -9.95 -9.65 13.07
CA PHE A 55 -10.94 -10.66 13.41
C PHE A 55 -10.34 -12.06 13.31
N HIS A 56 -10.72 -12.91 14.26
CA HIS A 56 -10.44 -14.34 14.22
C HIS A 56 -11.67 -15.09 13.71
N ALA A 57 -11.49 -15.93 12.69
CA ALA A 57 -12.55 -16.75 12.11
C ALA A 57 -11.96 -18.03 11.51
N SER A 58 -12.71 -19.13 11.53
CA SER A 58 -12.21 -20.40 10.97
C SER A 58 -11.79 -20.24 9.50
N ARG A 59 -10.81 -21.04 9.05
CA ARG A 59 -10.37 -21.06 7.65
C ARG A 59 -11.56 -21.11 6.67
N ALA A 60 -12.50 -22.02 6.90
CA ALA A 60 -13.69 -22.17 6.04
C ALA A 60 -14.57 -20.91 6.02
N THR A 61 -14.68 -20.20 7.15
CA THR A 61 -15.40 -18.92 7.21
C THR A 61 -14.70 -17.85 6.39
N ILE A 62 -13.38 -17.73 6.49
CA ILE A 62 -12.62 -16.73 5.72
C ILE A 62 -12.69 -17.05 4.22
N GLU A 63 -12.50 -18.31 3.83
CA GLU A 63 -12.64 -18.75 2.44
C GLU A 63 -14.03 -18.42 1.88
N HIS A 64 -15.08 -18.58 2.70
CA HIS A 64 -16.44 -18.21 2.31
C HIS A 64 -16.62 -16.69 2.16
N LEU A 65 -16.11 -15.89 3.11
CA LEU A 65 -16.20 -14.42 3.08
C LEU A 65 -15.50 -13.81 1.85
N PHE A 66 -14.34 -14.34 1.47
CA PHE A 66 -13.54 -13.84 0.34
C PHE A 66 -13.84 -14.57 -0.98
N SER A 67 -14.86 -15.42 -1.03
CA SER A 67 -15.27 -16.11 -2.25
C SER A 67 -15.90 -15.12 -3.25
N PRO A 68 -15.50 -15.12 -4.54
CA PRO A 68 -16.06 -14.23 -5.56
C PRO A 68 -17.57 -14.41 -5.81
N ILE A 69 -18.13 -15.53 -5.38
CA ILE A 69 -19.54 -15.91 -5.60
C ILE A 69 -20.39 -15.54 -4.36
N ASN A 70 -19.77 -15.05 -3.28
CA ASN A 70 -20.51 -14.67 -2.09
C ASN A 70 -21.30 -13.36 -2.33
N GLU A 71 -22.62 -13.44 -2.23
CA GLU A 71 -23.53 -12.29 -2.37
C GLU A 71 -23.55 -11.38 -1.12
N GLU A 72 -22.98 -11.81 0.02
CA GLU A 72 -22.72 -10.99 1.22
C GLU A 72 -21.55 -9.99 1.00
N THR A 73 -21.60 -9.29 -0.13
CA THR A 73 -20.61 -8.32 -0.62
C THR A 73 -20.37 -7.14 0.31
N THR A 74 -21.22 -6.93 1.32
CA THR A 74 -21.11 -5.79 2.21
C THR A 74 -19.90 -5.91 3.15
N ILE A 75 -19.62 -7.09 3.73
CA ILE A 75 -18.52 -7.25 4.71
C ILE A 75 -17.17 -7.13 4.01
N ILE A 76 -17.01 -7.79 2.85
CA ILE A 76 -15.74 -7.80 2.13
C ILE A 76 -15.29 -6.40 1.72
N SER A 77 -16.24 -5.46 1.50
CA SER A 77 -15.91 -4.05 1.22
C SER A 77 -15.19 -3.33 2.37
N TYR A 78 -15.27 -3.88 3.59
CA TYR A 78 -14.53 -3.41 4.76
C TYR A 78 -13.30 -4.27 5.04
N CYS A 79 -13.03 -5.35 4.30
CA CYS A 79 -11.90 -6.22 4.56
C CYS A 79 -10.70 -5.81 3.73
N SER A 80 -9.54 -5.62 4.35
CA SER A 80 -8.30 -5.27 3.65
C SER A 80 -7.40 -6.47 3.42
N SER A 81 -7.48 -7.51 4.24
CA SER A 81 -6.59 -8.67 4.12
C SER A 81 -7.08 -9.88 4.90
N TYR A 82 -6.52 -11.05 4.57
CA TYR A 82 -6.72 -12.30 5.28
C TYR A 82 -5.45 -13.16 5.32
N ASP A 83 -5.40 -14.04 6.33
CA ASP A 83 -4.41 -15.10 6.49
C ASP A 83 -5.14 -16.39 6.94
N LEU A 84 -5.24 -17.36 6.03
CA LEU A 84 -5.92 -18.63 6.27
C LEU A 84 -5.14 -19.56 7.20
N THR A 85 -3.82 -19.37 7.33
CA THR A 85 -2.99 -20.19 8.21
C THR A 85 -3.17 -19.76 9.66
N GLU A 86 -3.28 -18.46 9.89
CA GLU A 86 -3.47 -17.89 11.22
C GLU A 86 -4.94 -17.73 11.60
N GLU A 87 -5.88 -18.02 10.69
CA GLU A 87 -7.32 -17.87 10.90
C GLU A 87 -7.73 -16.43 11.22
N LEU A 88 -7.11 -15.48 10.51
CA LEU A 88 -7.27 -14.05 10.73
C LEU A 88 -7.74 -13.32 9.46
N PHE A 89 -8.58 -12.30 9.64
CA PHE A 89 -8.81 -11.29 8.60
C PHE A 89 -8.88 -9.89 9.20
N LEU A 90 -8.38 -8.91 8.44
CA LEU A 90 -8.28 -7.54 8.87
C LEU A 90 -9.37 -6.72 8.19
N ALA A 91 -10.17 -6.03 9.01
CA ALA A 91 -11.08 -5.01 8.54
C ALA A 91 -10.42 -3.64 8.55
N LYS A 92 -10.66 -2.84 7.52
CA LYS A 92 -10.31 -1.43 7.39
C LYS A 92 -11.56 -0.55 7.38
N MET A 93 -11.46 0.61 8.00
CA MET A 93 -12.45 1.67 7.90
C MET A 93 -12.03 2.64 6.80
N PRO A 94 -12.92 2.97 5.85
CA PRO A 94 -12.59 3.92 4.78
C PRO A 94 -12.16 5.27 5.36
N SER A 95 -11.08 5.84 4.82
CA SER A 95 -10.63 7.18 5.17
C SER A 95 -10.44 8.02 3.90
N LEU A 96 -10.87 9.29 3.96
CA LEU A 96 -10.73 10.22 2.84
C LEU A 96 -9.24 10.50 2.54
N GLY A 97 -8.38 10.42 3.56
CA GLY A 97 -6.94 10.61 3.42
C GLY A 97 -6.29 9.57 2.51
N HIS A 98 -6.67 8.29 2.65
CA HIS A 98 -6.19 7.21 1.78
C HIS A 98 -6.54 7.46 0.31
N THR A 99 -7.80 7.81 0.04
CA THR A 99 -8.29 8.05 -1.32
C THR A 99 -7.61 9.25 -1.97
N THR A 100 -7.48 10.38 -1.25
CA THR A 100 -6.85 11.60 -1.78
C THR A 100 -5.38 11.36 -2.10
N ALA A 101 -4.62 10.76 -1.18
CA ALA A 101 -3.18 10.52 -1.37
C ALA A 101 -2.91 9.55 -2.53
N SER A 102 -3.66 8.44 -2.59
CA SER A 102 -3.55 7.47 -3.68
C SER A 102 -3.86 8.09 -5.03
N SER A 103 -4.93 8.91 -5.10
CA SER A 103 -5.34 9.59 -6.34
C SER A 103 -4.30 10.62 -6.81
N ALA A 104 -3.71 11.36 -5.88
CA ALA A 104 -2.70 12.37 -6.19
C ALA A 104 -1.43 11.72 -6.80
N LEU A 105 -0.95 10.63 -6.21
CA LEU A 105 0.22 9.91 -6.73
C LEU A 105 -0.08 9.21 -8.07
N ASP A 106 -1.26 8.61 -8.22
CA ASP A 106 -1.70 8.02 -9.50
C ASP A 106 -1.76 9.05 -10.63
N PHE A 107 -2.25 10.26 -10.32
CA PHE A 107 -2.27 11.36 -11.28
C PHE A 107 -0.85 11.78 -11.68
N ALA A 108 0.07 11.93 -10.72
CA ALA A 108 1.46 12.27 -11.01
C ALA A 108 2.12 11.24 -11.94
N ILE A 109 1.97 9.94 -11.64
CA ILE A 109 2.50 8.86 -12.48
C ILE A 109 1.88 8.91 -13.89
N ALA A 110 0.58 9.15 -14.01
CA ALA A 110 -0.10 9.25 -15.29
C ALA A 110 0.45 10.39 -16.17
N GLN A 111 0.83 11.53 -15.57
CA GLN A 111 1.45 12.64 -16.29
C GLN A 111 2.81 12.26 -16.89
N PHE A 112 3.61 11.44 -16.20
CA PHE A 112 4.88 10.94 -16.75
C PHE A 112 4.68 9.92 -17.88
N LEU A 113 3.61 9.13 -17.84
CA LEU A 113 3.31 8.13 -18.87
C LEU A 113 2.78 8.74 -20.16
N GLN A 114 2.15 9.91 -20.09
CA GLN A 114 1.58 10.59 -21.25
C GLN A 114 2.62 10.88 -22.36
N PRO A 115 3.75 11.57 -22.10
CA PRO A 115 4.75 11.84 -23.14
C PRO A 115 5.44 10.57 -23.66
N MET A 116 5.39 9.46 -22.92
CA MET A 116 5.91 8.16 -23.37
C MET A 116 4.93 7.43 -24.30
N GLY A 117 3.68 7.91 -24.45
CA GLY A 117 2.63 7.21 -25.19
C GLY A 117 2.08 5.97 -24.47
N LEU A 118 2.25 5.90 -23.14
CA LEU A 118 1.97 4.69 -22.34
C LEU A 118 0.77 4.83 -21.39
N SER A 119 -0.04 5.88 -21.52
CA SER A 119 -1.19 6.13 -20.62
C SER A 119 -2.18 4.96 -20.53
N ASN A 120 -2.31 4.14 -21.58
CA ASN A 120 -3.22 3.00 -21.64
C ASN A 120 -2.54 1.63 -21.44
N SER A 121 -1.24 1.64 -21.13
CA SER A 121 -0.38 0.45 -21.07
C SER A 121 -0.34 -0.20 -19.69
N LEU A 122 -0.85 0.49 -18.66
CA LEU A 122 -0.95 -0.04 -17.30
C LEU A 122 -2.39 -0.44 -16.95
N HIS A 123 -2.50 -1.46 -16.11
CA HIS A 123 -3.70 -1.74 -15.32
C HIS A 123 -3.51 -1.12 -13.93
N LYS A 124 -4.57 -0.51 -13.41
CA LYS A 124 -4.61 0.06 -12.06
C LYS A 124 -5.32 -0.92 -11.13
N TYR A 125 -4.71 -1.21 -9.99
CA TYR A 125 -5.22 -2.16 -9.00
C TYR A 125 -5.72 -1.38 -7.77
N ALA A 126 -6.77 -0.59 -7.95
CA ALA A 126 -7.45 0.12 -6.86
C ALA A 126 -8.57 -0.77 -6.30
N GLY A 127 -8.53 -1.11 -5.01
CA GLY A 127 -9.58 -1.90 -4.36
C GLY A 127 -9.67 -3.36 -4.80
N GLY A 128 -8.65 -3.87 -5.50
CA GLY A 128 -8.57 -5.27 -5.91
C GLY A 128 -7.78 -6.11 -4.91
N THR A 129 -8.35 -7.20 -4.41
CA THR A 129 -7.62 -8.16 -3.57
C THR A 129 -6.64 -8.98 -4.42
N ILE A 130 -5.36 -8.92 -4.07
CA ILE A 130 -4.31 -9.80 -4.61
C ILE A 130 -4.15 -10.98 -3.67
N THR A 131 -4.23 -12.20 -4.21
CA THR A 131 -4.26 -13.44 -3.43
C THR A 131 -2.99 -14.25 -3.60
N GLY A 132 -2.26 -14.52 -2.52
CA GLY A 132 -1.26 -15.59 -2.46
C GLY A 132 -1.91 -16.97 -2.38
N ARG A 133 -1.17 -17.95 -1.87
CA ARG A 133 -1.71 -19.31 -1.63
C ARG A 133 -2.71 -19.33 -0.47
N ASP A 134 -2.31 -18.78 0.67
CA ASP A 134 -3.09 -18.83 1.92
C ASP A 134 -3.37 -17.42 2.48
N ARG A 135 -2.98 -16.37 1.76
CA ARG A 135 -3.11 -14.98 2.18
C ARG A 135 -3.70 -14.15 1.06
N GLY A 136 -4.35 -13.05 1.40
CA GLY A 136 -4.76 -12.07 0.42
C GLY A 136 -4.77 -10.68 1.02
N LYS A 137 -4.56 -9.69 0.16
CA LYS A 137 -4.55 -8.29 0.56
C LYS A 137 -5.07 -7.40 -0.55
N GLU A 138 -5.90 -6.46 -0.17
CA GLU A 138 -6.29 -5.30 -0.95
C GLU A 138 -5.32 -4.15 -0.66
N GLY A 139 -4.62 -3.69 -1.69
CA GLY A 139 -3.78 -2.49 -1.59
C GLY A 139 -4.59 -1.23 -1.76
N ASP A 140 -4.05 -0.10 -1.28
CA ASP A 140 -4.69 1.19 -1.49
C ASP A 140 -4.66 1.59 -2.96
N HIS A 141 -3.55 1.28 -3.63
CA HIS A 141 -3.44 1.35 -5.10
C HIS A 141 -2.33 0.44 -5.62
N GLY A 142 -2.25 0.32 -6.94
CA GLY A 142 -1.14 -0.37 -7.58
C GLY A 142 -1.16 -0.23 -9.09
N TRP A 143 -0.01 -0.49 -9.70
CA TRP A 143 0.20 -0.41 -11.13
C TRP A 143 0.92 -1.66 -11.62
N GLY A 144 0.57 -2.11 -12.82
CA GLY A 144 1.29 -3.16 -13.51
C GLY A 144 0.95 -3.18 -14.99
N PRO A 145 1.69 -3.91 -15.83
CA PRO A 145 1.44 -3.94 -17.26
C PRO A 145 0.02 -4.48 -17.52
N ARG A 146 -0.74 -3.77 -18.36
CA ARG A 146 -2.10 -4.18 -18.75
C ARG A 146 -2.12 -5.55 -19.40
N ARG A 147 -1.04 -5.88 -20.11
CA ARG A 147 -0.76 -7.19 -20.70
C ARG A 147 0.61 -7.64 -20.19
N PRO A 148 0.67 -8.37 -19.06
CA PRO A 148 1.94 -8.82 -18.52
C PRO A 148 2.66 -9.76 -19.52
N PRO A 149 4.01 -9.74 -19.56
CA PRO A 149 4.77 -10.68 -20.38
C PRO A 149 4.52 -12.14 -19.97
N PRO A 150 4.82 -13.11 -20.86
CA PRO A 150 4.72 -14.52 -20.51
C PRO A 150 5.47 -14.85 -19.21
N GLY A 151 4.83 -15.62 -18.33
CA GLY A 151 5.39 -16.00 -17.03
C GLY A 151 5.10 -15.01 -15.89
N TYR A 152 4.52 -13.84 -16.16
CA TYR A 152 4.10 -12.91 -15.11
C TYR A 152 2.58 -12.96 -14.87
N PRO A 153 2.12 -13.08 -13.60
CA PRO A 153 0.70 -13.04 -13.28
C PRO A 153 0.12 -11.64 -13.48
N LYS A 154 -1.19 -11.54 -13.69
CA LYS A 154 -1.90 -10.26 -13.75
C LYS A 154 -2.07 -9.67 -12.35
N ARG A 155 -1.04 -8.98 -11.89
CA ARG A 155 -0.91 -8.37 -10.54
C ARG A 155 -0.19 -7.02 -10.64
N PRO A 156 -0.24 -6.17 -9.60
CA PRO A 156 0.59 -4.99 -9.54
C PRO A 156 2.07 -5.39 -9.50
N SER A 157 2.88 -4.78 -10.35
CA SER A 157 4.34 -4.83 -10.25
C SER A 157 4.86 -3.73 -9.30
N VAL A 158 4.08 -2.65 -9.13
CA VAL A 158 4.30 -1.61 -8.13
C VAL A 158 3.04 -1.47 -7.28
N ALA A 159 3.15 -1.67 -5.98
CA ALA A 159 2.06 -1.50 -5.02
C ALA A 159 2.22 -0.18 -4.24
N LEU A 160 1.10 0.40 -3.80
CA LEU A 160 1.06 1.55 -2.89
C LEU A 160 0.25 1.21 -1.64
N GLU A 161 0.84 1.49 -0.49
CA GLU A 161 0.15 1.53 0.80
C GLU A 161 0.25 2.94 1.38
N VAL A 162 -0.89 3.53 1.69
CA VAL A 162 -0.98 4.81 2.36
C VAL A 162 -1.14 4.53 3.85
N ALA A 163 -0.45 5.28 4.69
CA ALA A 163 -0.62 5.25 6.14
C ALA A 163 -1.10 6.61 6.62
N TYR A 164 -2.40 6.73 6.90
CA TYR A 164 -2.98 7.92 7.49
C TYR A 164 -3.01 7.88 9.02
N SER A 165 -3.33 6.72 9.60
CA SER A 165 -3.31 6.48 11.05
C SER A 165 -2.51 5.23 11.46
N GLU A 166 -1.89 4.58 10.49
CA GLU A 166 -1.26 3.28 10.66
C GLU A 166 0.10 3.36 11.33
N SER A 167 0.41 2.36 12.15
CA SER A 167 1.74 2.19 12.71
C SER A 167 2.73 1.65 11.68
N ASP A 168 4.02 1.94 11.88
CA ASP A 168 5.12 1.36 11.09
C ASP A 168 5.08 -0.17 11.05
N SER A 169 4.67 -0.84 12.14
CA SER A 169 4.57 -2.31 12.17
C SER A 169 3.54 -2.87 11.16
N LYS A 170 2.40 -2.19 11.00
CA LYS A 170 1.38 -2.56 10.00
C LYS A 170 1.94 -2.35 8.59
N LEU A 171 2.48 -1.17 8.30
CA LEU A 171 3.08 -0.87 6.99
C LEU A 171 4.19 -1.87 6.63
N ASN A 172 5.07 -2.20 7.58
CA ASN A 172 6.11 -3.19 7.38
C ASN A 172 5.52 -4.57 7.06
N SER A 173 4.37 -4.93 7.65
CA SER A 173 3.68 -6.17 7.30
C SER A 173 3.15 -6.18 5.87
N ASP A 174 2.61 -5.05 5.42
CA ASP A 174 2.15 -4.92 4.04
C ASP A 174 3.30 -4.95 3.04
N VAL A 175 4.42 -4.27 3.35
CA VAL A 175 5.64 -4.33 2.54
C VAL A 175 6.10 -5.79 2.39
N ARG A 176 6.09 -6.57 3.47
CA ARG A 176 6.42 -8.01 3.41
C ARG A 176 5.45 -8.76 2.51
N PHE A 177 4.13 -8.52 2.61
CA PHE A 177 3.15 -9.16 1.74
C PHE A 177 3.42 -8.84 0.26
N TRP A 178 3.58 -7.56 -0.07
CA TRP A 178 3.72 -7.11 -1.46
C TRP A 178 5.00 -7.63 -2.10
N LEU A 179 6.10 -7.65 -1.35
CA LEU A 179 7.41 -8.04 -1.87
C LEU A 179 7.71 -9.54 -1.69
N ASN A 180 6.82 -10.31 -1.06
CA ASN A 180 6.94 -11.76 -1.01
C ASN A 180 6.59 -12.37 -2.39
N PRO A 181 7.49 -13.14 -3.03
CA PRO A 181 7.24 -13.79 -4.31
C PRO A 181 6.05 -14.75 -4.33
N ASP A 182 5.72 -15.35 -3.18
CA ASP A 182 4.61 -16.31 -3.05
C ASP A 182 3.25 -15.64 -2.77
N ASP A 183 3.26 -14.35 -2.42
CA ASP A 183 2.07 -13.56 -2.10
C ASP A 183 1.84 -12.46 -3.15
N GLY A 184 2.27 -11.22 -2.86
CA GLY A 184 2.07 -10.07 -3.75
C GLY A 184 2.89 -10.11 -5.03
N ASN A 185 4.14 -10.59 -4.95
CA ASN A 185 5.12 -10.66 -6.03
C ASN A 185 5.31 -9.31 -6.79
N ALA A 186 5.16 -8.20 -6.09
CA ALA A 186 5.49 -6.88 -6.61
C ALA A 186 7.02 -6.70 -6.68
N LYS A 187 7.48 -5.88 -7.62
CA LYS A 187 8.88 -5.44 -7.70
C LYS A 187 9.16 -4.29 -6.75
N ILE A 188 8.17 -3.43 -6.54
CA ILE A 188 8.26 -2.26 -5.67
C ILE A 188 7.02 -2.16 -4.79
N CYS A 189 7.22 -1.84 -3.53
CA CYS A 189 6.17 -1.39 -2.62
C CYS A 189 6.49 0.05 -2.21
N LEU A 190 5.60 0.98 -2.54
CA LEU A 190 5.65 2.36 -2.05
C LEU A 190 4.83 2.46 -0.78
N THR A 191 5.39 3.06 0.26
CA THR A 191 4.62 3.48 1.44
C THR A 191 4.50 4.99 1.43
N LEU A 192 3.32 5.53 1.73
CA LEU A 192 3.07 6.97 1.85
C LEU A 192 2.45 7.24 3.22
N ARG A 193 3.27 7.70 4.16
CA ARG A 193 2.85 8.02 5.52
C ARG A 193 2.52 9.50 5.66
N ILE A 194 1.36 9.79 6.22
CA ILE A 194 0.82 11.14 6.40
C ILE A 194 0.75 11.42 7.90
N ASP A 195 1.37 12.51 8.34
CA ASP A 195 1.20 13.00 9.70
C ASP A 195 -0.13 13.79 9.80
N ARG A 196 -1.00 13.42 10.74
CA ARG A 196 -2.33 14.04 10.89
C ARG A 196 -2.30 15.39 11.57
N ALA A 197 -1.26 15.66 12.37
CA ALA A 197 -1.16 16.86 13.19
C ALA A 197 -0.17 17.87 12.61
N LYS A 198 0.64 17.44 11.64
CA LYS A 198 1.72 18.25 11.07
C LYS A 198 1.67 18.12 9.56
N THR A 199 2.07 19.19 8.89
CA THR A 199 2.32 19.21 7.45
C THR A 199 3.60 18.44 7.11
N ARG A 200 3.55 17.12 7.28
CA ARG A 200 4.67 16.20 7.08
C ARG A 200 4.20 14.90 6.43
N ILE A 201 4.82 14.55 5.32
CA ILE A 201 4.60 13.31 4.57
C ILE A 201 5.94 12.59 4.41
N CYS A 202 5.91 11.26 4.46
CA CYS A 202 7.05 10.41 4.18
C CYS A 202 6.68 9.40 3.10
N ILE A 203 7.45 9.37 2.01
CA ILE A 203 7.34 8.33 1.00
C ILE A 203 8.56 7.43 1.10
N GLU A 204 8.36 6.12 1.20
CA GLU A 204 9.46 5.16 1.15
C GLU A 204 9.30 4.24 -0.05
N LYS A 205 10.43 3.90 -0.67
CA LYS A 205 10.49 2.91 -1.75
C LYS A 205 11.16 1.64 -1.26
N TRP A 206 10.37 0.58 -1.19
CA TRP A 206 10.82 -0.75 -0.82
C TRP A 206 10.92 -1.64 -2.05
N GLN A 207 11.98 -2.44 -2.14
CA GLN A 207 12.19 -3.41 -3.22
C GLN A 207 12.93 -4.65 -2.71
N PRO A 208 12.81 -5.81 -3.36
CA PRO A 208 13.59 -6.98 -2.98
C PRO A 208 15.08 -6.76 -3.22
N GLN A 209 15.89 -6.99 -2.21
CA GLN A 209 17.36 -7.03 -2.29
C GLN A 209 17.86 -8.17 -1.42
N ASN A 210 18.70 -9.04 -1.98
CA ASN A 210 19.21 -10.23 -1.28
C ASN A 210 18.09 -11.12 -0.69
N GLY A 211 16.97 -11.24 -1.41
CA GLY A 211 15.81 -12.04 -0.98
C GLY A 211 14.99 -11.44 0.15
N ARG A 212 15.17 -10.15 0.47
CA ARG A 212 14.47 -9.46 1.56
C ARG A 212 13.96 -8.09 1.10
N PRO A 213 12.85 -7.58 1.64
CA PRO A 213 12.47 -6.18 1.48
C PRO A 213 13.60 -5.26 1.97
N HIS A 214 14.01 -4.35 1.10
CA HIS A 214 15.00 -3.32 1.39
C HIS A 214 14.43 -1.94 1.04
N ARG A 215 14.54 -1.01 1.98
CA ARG A 215 14.16 0.39 1.79
C ARG A 215 15.25 1.14 1.06
N SER A 216 15.12 1.17 -0.26
CA SER A 216 16.07 1.81 -1.16
C SER A 216 16.02 3.34 -1.17
N GLN A 217 14.89 3.94 -0.75
CA GLN A 217 14.71 5.40 -0.77
C GLN A 217 13.73 5.84 0.32
N ILE A 218 14.02 6.99 0.92
CA ILE A 218 13.13 7.73 1.82
C ILE A 218 13.07 9.17 1.35
N ILE A 219 11.87 9.69 1.16
CA ILE A 219 11.56 11.07 0.80
C ILE A 219 10.72 11.67 1.92
N TRP A 220 11.17 12.81 2.44
CA TRP A 220 10.39 13.61 3.38
C TRP A 220 9.90 14.86 2.69
N ILE A 221 8.61 15.14 2.86
CA ILE A 221 7.98 16.38 2.42
C ILE A 221 7.47 17.09 3.67
N THR A 222 7.94 18.30 3.93
CA THR A 222 7.57 19.08 5.12
C THR A 222 7.24 20.52 4.76
N LYS A 223 6.31 21.14 5.48
CA LYS A 223 6.00 22.58 5.34
C LYS A 223 6.28 23.30 6.65
N VAL A 224 7.17 24.29 6.60
CA VAL A 224 7.51 25.16 7.74
C VAL A 224 7.36 26.61 7.27
N SER A 225 6.58 27.40 8.00
CA SER A 225 6.33 28.82 7.66
C SER A 225 5.88 29.03 6.20
N ASN A 226 4.99 28.17 5.71
CA ASN A 226 4.49 28.15 4.33
C ASN A 226 5.54 27.84 3.24
N GLN A 227 6.73 27.38 3.62
CA GLN A 227 7.75 26.91 2.69
C GLN A 227 7.80 25.38 2.73
N ILE A 228 7.63 24.76 1.56
CA ILE A 228 7.73 23.31 1.40
C ILE A 228 9.19 22.92 1.17
N SER A 229 9.63 21.85 1.80
CA SER A 229 10.91 21.21 1.55
C SER A 229 10.69 19.74 1.22
N VAL A 230 11.43 19.26 0.21
CA VAL A 230 11.41 17.85 -0.23
C VAL A 230 12.83 17.33 -0.19
N THR A 231 13.05 16.20 0.48
CA THR A 231 14.37 15.55 0.53
C THR A 231 14.47 14.41 -0.48
N ASN A 232 15.69 14.10 -0.92
CA ASN A 232 16.02 12.88 -1.68
C ASN A 232 15.12 12.63 -2.93
N HIS A 233 14.72 13.71 -3.60
CA HIS A 233 13.94 13.68 -4.84
C HIS A 233 14.85 13.50 -6.07
N PRO A 234 14.32 13.03 -7.22
CA PRO A 234 12.94 12.58 -7.46
C PRO A 234 12.64 11.19 -6.87
N LEU A 235 11.36 10.83 -6.73
CA LEU A 235 10.96 9.43 -6.55
C LEU A 235 11.13 8.72 -7.90
N VAL A 236 11.98 7.69 -7.95
CA VAL A 236 12.26 6.95 -9.19
C VAL A 236 11.63 5.56 -9.15
N ILE A 237 10.73 5.29 -10.09
CA ILE A 237 10.20 3.95 -10.38
C ILE A 237 10.82 3.48 -11.70
N PRO A 238 11.72 2.48 -11.67
CA PRO A 238 12.32 1.95 -12.88
C PRO A 238 11.29 1.45 -13.88
N PHE A 239 11.50 1.75 -15.15
CA PHE A 239 10.61 1.33 -16.23
C PHE A 239 10.45 -0.19 -16.27
N GLU A 240 11.57 -0.90 -16.12
CA GLU A 240 11.61 -2.36 -16.18
C GLU A 240 10.84 -3.01 -15.04
N ASP A 241 10.87 -2.42 -13.85
CA ASP A 241 10.11 -2.91 -12.70
C ASP A 241 8.61 -2.65 -12.89
N LEU A 242 8.24 -1.49 -13.43
CA LEU A 242 6.84 -1.14 -13.67
C LEU A 242 6.20 -1.94 -14.82
N PHE A 243 6.90 -2.09 -15.94
CA PHE A 243 6.37 -2.73 -17.15
C PHE A 243 6.77 -4.20 -17.31
N LEU A 244 7.70 -4.68 -16.48
CA LEU A 244 8.24 -6.05 -16.52
C LEU A 244 8.94 -6.37 -17.86
N ARG A 245 9.44 -5.35 -18.55
CA ARG A 245 10.16 -5.47 -19.82
C ARG A 245 11.16 -4.32 -20.00
N LEU A 246 12.14 -4.53 -20.86
CA LEU A 246 13.05 -3.48 -21.29
C LEU A 246 12.29 -2.35 -22.03
N PRO A 247 12.79 -1.10 -21.93
CA PRO A 247 12.38 -0.02 -22.82
C PRO A 247 12.61 -0.41 -24.29
N PHE A 248 11.65 -0.08 -25.14
CA PHE A 248 11.68 -0.35 -26.58
C PHE A 248 12.05 0.89 -27.40
N THR A 249 11.72 2.09 -26.90
CA THR A 249 12.02 3.35 -27.58
C THR A 249 12.80 4.29 -26.65
N PRO A 250 13.51 5.30 -27.19
CA PRO A 250 14.22 6.29 -26.37
C PRO A 250 13.29 7.16 -25.49
N THR A 251 11.98 7.17 -25.76
CA THR A 251 11.00 7.90 -24.94
C THR A 251 10.55 7.10 -23.73
N GLU A 252 10.68 5.78 -23.77
CA GLU A 252 10.42 4.90 -22.63
C GLU A 252 11.59 4.97 -21.65
N ARG A 253 11.32 5.45 -20.44
CA ARG A 253 12.32 5.71 -19.41
C ARG A 253 11.68 5.57 -18.03
N ASP A 254 12.50 5.62 -17.00
CA ASP A 254 12.04 5.56 -15.62
C ASP A 254 11.03 6.68 -15.32
N ILE A 255 10.11 6.39 -14.40
CA ILE A 255 9.17 7.38 -13.89
C ILE A 255 9.88 8.16 -12.78
N GLU A 256 10.13 9.45 -13.01
CA GLU A 256 10.82 10.33 -12.08
C GLU A 256 9.85 11.37 -11.51
N VAL A 257 9.11 11.04 -10.44
CA VAL A 257 8.20 12.01 -9.81
C VAL A 257 9.02 13.15 -9.22
N SER A 258 8.94 14.32 -9.86
CA SER A 258 9.79 15.47 -9.60
C SER A 258 9.50 16.10 -8.24
N LYS A 259 10.39 17.00 -7.81
CA LYS A 259 10.16 17.80 -6.60
C LYS A 259 8.82 18.54 -6.66
N GLU A 260 8.53 19.19 -7.77
CA GLU A 260 7.32 20.00 -7.96
C GLU A 260 6.06 19.12 -7.92
N ALA A 261 6.11 17.92 -8.50
CA ALA A 261 5.01 16.96 -8.41
C ALA A 261 4.81 16.44 -6.98
N LEU A 262 5.90 16.22 -6.23
CA LEU A 262 5.83 15.85 -4.81
C LEU A 262 5.26 16.97 -3.94
N GLU A 263 5.59 18.23 -4.24
CA GLU A 263 5.00 19.41 -3.59
C GLU A 263 3.49 19.50 -3.86
N ASP A 264 3.05 19.32 -5.11
CA ASP A 264 1.62 19.30 -5.49
C ASP A 264 0.84 18.15 -4.83
N ILE A 265 1.45 16.96 -4.72
CA ILE A 265 0.86 15.84 -3.97
C ILE A 265 0.68 16.22 -2.50
N ALA A 266 1.70 16.85 -1.89
CA ALA A 266 1.66 17.24 -0.48
C ALA A 266 0.62 18.32 -0.20
N ASP A 267 0.54 19.36 -1.03
CA ASP A 267 -0.47 20.42 -0.90
C ASP A 267 -1.90 19.85 -0.99
N LYS A 268 -2.18 18.97 -1.95
CA LYS A 268 -3.50 18.30 -2.05
C LYS A 268 -3.86 17.50 -0.80
N ILE A 269 -2.87 16.84 -0.18
CA ILE A 269 -3.08 16.07 1.05
C ILE A 269 -3.34 17.01 2.23
N TRP A 270 -2.54 18.08 2.38
CA TRP A 270 -2.68 19.03 3.49
C TRP A 270 -3.96 19.87 3.39
N ASP A 271 -4.38 20.26 2.18
CA ASP A 271 -5.66 20.92 1.95
C ASP A 271 -6.84 20.04 2.43
N MET A 272 -6.78 18.72 2.18
CA MET A 272 -7.78 17.78 2.68
C MET A 272 -7.76 17.66 4.21
N GLN A 273 -6.59 17.83 4.85
CA GLN A 273 -6.47 17.90 6.31
C GLN A 273 -6.92 19.25 6.89
N GLY A 274 -7.09 20.27 6.05
CA GLY A 274 -7.38 21.65 6.47
C GLY A 274 -6.18 22.36 7.09
N LEU A 275 -4.95 22.06 6.65
CA LEU A 275 -3.68 22.57 7.18
C LEU A 275 -2.94 23.53 6.24
#